data_AF-A0A9N8HA51-F1
#
_entry.id   AF-A0A9N8HA51-F1
#
_cell.length_a   1.000
_cell.length_b   1.000
_cell.length_c   1.000
_cell.angle_alpha   90.00
_cell.angle_beta   90.00
_cell.angle_gamma   90.00
#
_symmetry.space_group_name_H-M   'P 1'
#
loop_
_entity.id
_entity.type
_entity.pdbx_description
1 polymer ?
#
loop_
_entity_poly.entity_id
_entity_poly.type
_entity_poly.pdbx_seq_one_letter_code
_entity_poly.pdbx_strand_id
1 'polypeptide(L)'
;MALDDSDGSSQDIERQMRESDERYKRKRDEEEAEVLAAEVVDAAPVVAVAAAASIPAANFLVGGRPRLSLWDLQQKRQLQTQQLHQQRALAVPLPPLPYYEDPIAQDMYMGQLKAQESRERPPRYRASSPSPAVRARSASPSERKVMREAAKAEQKKKKEDEKIAKKVADAKQAERIKVVISQYDPLKKQIVCGEEENPKDKEMYRVAKTLIYDKGEPNEMTFDLSKFSSVQIRELTLKCQVKGGGSMTMYDARKEIARSIEMGTMYNDTTVSNLALDPLAKRINTLVKVLNICFHPTIYPHFVSLNDSNNRKDFEREPLSQQGVTGNPFKDFWLLISVHMNETNETVGEKQFDDVLGLQEGEDEHLLAYSAEFGFNLNDIYRDQNNKSVQRLMSDLMKSKDNCLAQMKISGHHSNDIWTYCIVKRWCTPRKGMAAVPAIAVYYCAYLCKLHPTIEGKFATFLEASLKSDSTVDMTGSADAAGKGGKQAAADVMASITSVSSDLKESIVQRKEITEDAADKNLWDSYLVVGKQYLKIRAEIESGDSSSAPLARVMEIRLGRLEKKLNIPAESSLIVGTEY
;
A
#
# COMPACT_ATOMS: atom_id res chain seq x y z
N MET A 1 -13.33 17.88 62.00
CA MET A 1 -14.10 17.19 60.94
C MET A 1 -14.07 18.09 59.71
N ALA A 2 -13.53 17.74 58.57
CA ALA A 2 -12.68 16.63 58.14
C ALA A 2 -11.94 17.18 56.91
N LEU A 3 -10.61 17.10 56.90
CA LEU A 3 -9.77 17.35 55.74
C LEU A 3 -8.88 16.11 55.63
N ASP A 4 -9.31 15.18 54.79
CA ASP A 4 -8.51 14.06 54.28
C ASP A 4 -9.21 13.62 53.00
N ASP A 5 -8.47 13.64 51.88
CA ASP A 5 -8.68 12.89 50.62
C ASP A 5 -8.03 13.65 49.45
N SER A 6 -6.70 13.67 49.36
CA SER A 6 -5.99 14.03 48.11
C SER A 6 -4.78 13.16 47.75
N ASP A 7 -4.52 12.05 48.46
CA ASP A 7 -3.31 11.24 48.25
C ASP A 7 -3.41 10.22 47.09
N GLY A 8 -4.58 10.12 46.42
CA GLY A 8 -4.80 9.15 45.34
C GLY A 8 -4.07 9.45 44.02
N SER A 9 -3.82 10.72 43.69
CA SER A 9 -3.29 11.06 42.35
C SER A 9 -1.77 10.85 42.22
N SER A 10 -1.04 10.89 43.33
CA SER A 10 0.42 10.75 43.30
C SER A 10 0.86 9.29 43.07
N GLN A 11 0.11 8.32 43.61
CA GLN A 11 0.43 6.90 43.46
C GLN A 11 0.19 6.39 42.03
N ASP A 12 -0.83 6.91 41.34
CA ASP A 12 -1.11 6.55 39.96
C ASP A 12 -0.05 7.07 38.99
N ILE A 13 0.50 8.27 39.25
CA ILE A 13 1.58 8.85 38.44
C ILE A 13 2.88 8.05 38.64
N GLU A 14 3.23 7.69 39.88
CA GLU A 14 4.40 6.86 40.15
C GLU A 14 4.29 5.47 39.51
N ARG A 15 3.09 4.87 39.52
CA ARG A 15 2.83 3.59 38.87
C ARG A 15 3.02 3.69 37.36
N GLN A 16 2.49 4.73 36.71
CA GLN A 16 2.67 4.96 35.28
C GLN A 16 4.14 5.17 34.90
N MET A 17 4.91 5.88 35.73
CA MET A 17 6.35 6.05 35.51
C MET A 17 7.10 4.72 35.63
N ARG A 18 6.82 3.89 36.63
CA ARG A 18 7.44 2.55 36.76
C ARG A 18 7.10 1.63 35.58
N GLU A 19 5.84 1.63 35.13
CA GLU A 19 5.41 0.83 33.97
C GLU A 19 6.09 1.30 32.66
N SER A 20 6.32 2.61 32.52
CA SER A 20 7.09 3.21 31.42
C SER A 20 8.57 2.81 31.46
N ASP A 21 9.20 2.87 32.62
CA ASP A 21 10.62 2.50 32.81
C ASP A 21 10.86 1.01 32.57
N GLU A 22 9.96 0.13 33.04
CA GLU A 22 10.05 -1.31 32.74
C GLU A 22 9.90 -1.60 31.24
N ARG A 23 9.01 -0.88 30.54
CA ARG A 23 8.83 -1.01 29.09
C ARG A 23 10.07 -0.54 28.33
N TYR A 24 10.70 0.56 28.78
CA TYR A 24 11.94 1.06 28.19
C TYR A 24 13.11 0.09 28.41
N LYS A 25 13.22 -0.46 29.62
CA LYS A 25 14.23 -1.49 29.94
C LYS A 25 14.09 -2.74 29.07
N ARG A 26 12.87 -3.26 28.89
CA ARG A 26 12.61 -4.43 28.01
C ARG A 26 13.02 -4.19 26.57
N LYS A 27 12.72 -3.00 26.01
CA LYS A 27 13.14 -2.65 24.64
C LYS A 27 14.66 -2.57 24.50
N ARG A 28 15.33 -1.97 25.49
CA ARG A 28 16.79 -1.88 25.51
C ARG A 28 17.44 -3.27 25.59
N ASP A 29 16.92 -4.15 26.44
CA ASP A 29 17.40 -5.53 26.56
C ASP A 29 17.15 -6.34 25.26
N GLU A 30 16.06 -6.05 24.54
CA GLU A 30 15.73 -6.66 23.23
C GLU A 30 16.68 -6.18 22.12
N GLU A 31 16.96 -4.87 22.04
CA GLU A 31 17.94 -4.29 21.11
C GLU A 31 19.37 -4.80 21.39
N GLU A 32 19.78 -4.88 22.66
CA GLU A 32 21.10 -5.41 23.03
C GLU A 32 21.22 -6.91 22.69
N ALA A 33 20.14 -7.68 22.84
CA ALA A 33 20.09 -9.08 22.43
C ALA A 33 20.15 -9.25 20.90
N GLU A 34 19.53 -8.35 20.13
CA GLU A 34 19.59 -8.37 18.66
C GLU A 34 21.00 -8.03 18.14
N VAL A 35 21.66 -7.03 18.73
CA VAL A 35 23.05 -6.67 18.43
C VAL A 35 24.00 -7.82 18.76
N LEU A 36 23.88 -8.43 19.94
CA LEU A 36 24.68 -9.60 20.33
C LEU A 36 24.42 -10.82 19.43
N ALA A 37 23.17 -11.04 19.01
CA ALA A 37 22.83 -12.12 18.09
C ALA A 37 23.43 -11.88 16.68
N ALA A 38 23.50 -10.63 16.23
CA ALA A 38 24.15 -10.26 14.98
C ALA A 38 25.68 -10.39 15.02
N GLU A 39 26.30 -10.04 16.16
CA GLU A 39 27.76 -10.08 16.34
C GLU A 39 28.32 -11.51 16.46
N VAL A 40 27.49 -12.47 16.90
CA VAL A 40 27.96 -13.85 17.20
C VAL A 40 27.55 -14.89 16.14
N VAL A 41 26.60 -14.58 15.23
CA VAL A 41 26.14 -15.52 14.20
C VAL A 41 26.76 -15.18 12.84
N ASP A 42 28.00 -15.59 12.65
CA ASP A 42 28.87 -15.23 11.53
C ASP A 42 28.53 -15.89 10.15
N ALA A 43 27.29 -16.34 9.92
CA ALA A 43 26.98 -17.03 8.66
C ALA A 43 25.51 -17.12 8.21
N ALA A 44 24.53 -16.61 8.97
CA ALA A 44 23.13 -16.67 8.53
C ALA A 44 22.27 -15.57 9.18
N PRO A 45 21.31 -14.97 8.44
CA PRO A 45 20.40 -13.99 9.01
C PRO A 45 19.59 -14.62 10.15
N VAL A 46 19.62 -13.97 11.31
CA VAL A 46 18.74 -14.27 12.44
C VAL A 46 17.32 -13.94 11.99
N VAL A 47 16.41 -14.92 12.07
CA VAL A 47 15.03 -14.77 11.56
C VAL A 47 14.03 -14.53 12.70
N ALA A 48 14.37 -14.95 13.92
CA ALA A 48 13.54 -14.76 15.10
C ALA A 48 14.36 -14.78 16.40
N VAL A 49 14.00 -13.90 17.33
CA VAL A 49 14.52 -13.86 18.71
C VAL A 49 13.32 -13.88 19.67
N ALA A 50 13.39 -14.67 20.74
CA ALA A 50 12.37 -14.69 21.79
C ALA A 50 13.01 -14.67 23.18
N ALA A 51 12.53 -13.77 24.05
CA ALA A 51 12.94 -13.65 25.45
C ALA A 51 12.12 -14.59 26.34
N ALA A 52 12.77 -15.41 27.17
CA ALA A 52 12.07 -16.25 28.15
C ALA A 52 11.69 -15.43 29.39
N ALA A 53 10.41 -15.07 29.52
CA ALA A 53 9.94 -14.16 30.58
C ALA A 53 9.98 -14.72 32.02
N SER A 54 10.38 -15.98 32.23
CA SER A 54 10.17 -16.69 33.51
C SER A 54 11.41 -17.39 34.10
N ILE A 55 12.61 -17.19 33.53
CA ILE A 55 13.86 -17.71 34.11
C ILE A 55 14.66 -16.54 34.69
N PRO A 56 15.15 -16.60 35.95
CA PRO A 56 15.93 -15.52 36.57
C PRO A 56 17.26 -15.18 35.86
N ALA A 57 17.70 -16.06 34.95
CA ALA A 57 18.78 -15.80 34.01
C ALA A 57 18.15 -15.43 32.66
N ALA A 58 18.49 -14.25 32.15
CA ALA A 58 17.99 -13.69 30.89
C ALA A 58 18.41 -14.60 29.71
N ASN A 59 17.59 -15.61 29.45
CA ASN A 59 17.84 -16.60 28.41
C ASN A 59 17.02 -16.29 27.16
N PHE A 60 17.68 -16.34 26.00
CA PHE A 60 17.07 -16.01 24.70
C PHE A 60 17.19 -17.21 23.76
N LEU A 61 16.13 -17.43 22.97
CA LEU A 61 16.14 -18.36 21.85
C LEU A 61 16.38 -17.59 20.56
N VAL A 62 17.46 -17.92 19.86
CA VAL A 62 17.85 -17.34 18.57
C VAL A 62 17.64 -18.39 17.48
N GLY A 63 16.79 -18.08 16.51
CA GLY A 63 16.48 -18.96 15.37
C GLY A 63 17.21 -18.53 14.09
N GLY A 64 18.11 -19.39 13.61
CA GLY A 64 18.77 -19.28 12.29
C GLY A 64 18.60 -20.59 11.48
N ARG A 65 18.89 -20.59 10.17
CA ARG A 65 18.84 -21.86 9.40
C ARG A 65 20.07 -22.74 9.71
N PRO A 66 19.93 -24.06 10.00
CA PRO A 66 18.79 -24.83 10.52
C PRO A 66 18.95 -25.11 12.03
N ARG A 67 19.27 -24.07 12.81
CA ARG A 67 19.68 -24.18 14.21
C ARG A 67 18.86 -23.24 15.08
N LEU A 68 18.35 -23.78 16.17
CA LEU A 68 17.80 -23.02 17.28
C LEU A 68 18.83 -23.03 18.41
N SER A 69 19.22 -21.86 18.89
CA SER A 69 20.25 -21.71 19.92
C SER A 69 19.69 -21.02 21.15
N LEU A 70 19.90 -21.60 22.33
CA LEU A 70 19.58 -21.00 23.63
C LEU A 70 20.84 -20.30 24.16
N TRP A 71 20.72 -19.03 24.55
CA TRP A 71 21.82 -18.19 25.02
C TRP A 71 21.57 -17.68 26.44
N ASP A 72 22.63 -17.58 27.23
CA ASP A 72 22.69 -16.87 28.51
C ASP A 72 23.34 -15.51 28.26
N LEU A 73 22.55 -14.43 28.30
CA LEU A 73 23.05 -13.07 28.05
C LEU A 73 24.00 -12.59 29.16
N GLN A 74 23.74 -12.97 30.40
CA GLN A 74 24.53 -12.49 31.54
C GLN A 74 25.97 -13.00 31.45
N GLN A 75 26.15 -14.21 30.92
CA GLN A 75 27.47 -14.83 30.73
C GLN A 75 27.97 -14.76 29.29
N LYS A 76 27.21 -14.13 28.37
CA LYS A 76 27.49 -14.06 26.92
C LYS A 76 27.87 -15.42 26.33
N ARG A 77 27.19 -16.50 26.73
CA ARG A 77 27.51 -17.86 26.29
C ARG A 77 26.30 -18.61 25.77
N GLN A 78 26.54 -19.48 24.80
CA GLN A 78 25.55 -20.38 24.27
C GLN A 78 25.34 -21.55 25.24
N LEU A 79 24.10 -21.79 25.67
CA LEU A 79 23.74 -22.89 26.56
C LEU A 79 23.44 -24.18 25.78
N GLN A 80 22.70 -24.07 24.67
CA GLN A 80 22.24 -25.25 23.93
C GLN A 80 22.03 -24.91 22.45
N THR A 81 22.24 -25.90 21.56
CA THR A 81 21.84 -25.83 20.14
C THR A 81 20.98 -27.03 19.81
N GLN A 82 19.86 -26.81 19.12
CA GLN A 82 19.05 -27.87 18.53
C GLN A 82 19.04 -27.71 17.01
N GLN A 83 19.41 -28.77 16.28
CA GLN A 83 19.21 -28.85 14.84
C GLN A 83 17.75 -29.16 14.54
N LEU A 84 17.11 -28.30 13.74
CA LEU A 84 15.76 -28.55 13.23
C LEU A 84 15.88 -29.21 11.84
N HIS A 85 14.94 -30.10 11.48
CA HIS A 85 14.88 -30.69 10.15
C HIS A 85 14.68 -29.63 9.06
N GLN A 86 15.07 -29.97 7.82
CA GLN A 86 15.41 -29.14 6.63
C GLN A 86 14.49 -27.96 6.22
N GLN A 87 13.48 -27.58 7.00
CA GLN A 87 12.60 -26.45 6.73
C GLN A 87 12.80 -25.29 7.73
N ARG A 88 12.57 -24.08 7.22
CA ARG A 88 12.84 -22.79 7.87
C ARG A 88 11.96 -22.61 9.11
N ALA A 89 12.56 -22.37 10.28
CA ALA A 89 11.83 -21.93 11.47
C ALA A 89 11.44 -20.45 11.30
N LEU A 90 10.19 -20.19 10.92
CA LEU A 90 9.65 -18.83 10.68
C LEU A 90 9.06 -18.20 11.95
N ALA A 91 8.81 -19.00 12.99
CA ALA A 91 8.34 -18.56 14.29
C ALA A 91 8.81 -19.55 15.36
N VAL A 92 9.20 -19.06 16.53
CA VAL A 92 9.56 -19.88 17.69
C VAL A 92 8.51 -19.62 18.78
N PRO A 93 7.40 -20.38 18.81
CA PRO A 93 6.42 -20.25 19.87
C PRO A 93 6.95 -20.92 21.15
N LEU A 94 6.97 -20.18 22.26
CA LEU A 94 7.07 -20.77 23.59
C LEU A 94 5.70 -21.39 23.93
N PRO A 95 5.61 -22.67 24.34
CA PRO A 95 4.33 -23.24 24.74
C PRO A 95 3.80 -22.52 26.00
N PRO A 96 2.52 -22.12 26.04
CA PRO A 96 1.89 -21.73 27.29
C PRO A 96 1.80 -22.96 28.21
N LEU A 97 2.04 -22.74 29.50
CA LEU A 97 2.03 -23.79 30.52
C LEU A 97 0.70 -24.57 30.52
N PRO A 98 0.72 -25.88 30.84
CA PRO A 98 -0.50 -26.62 31.10
C PRO A 98 -1.13 -26.12 32.42
N TYR A 99 -2.32 -25.54 32.30
CA TYR A 99 -3.26 -25.42 33.42
C TYR A 99 -3.65 -26.84 33.86
N TYR A 100 -3.31 -27.20 35.10
CA TYR A 100 -3.86 -28.37 35.76
C TYR A 100 -5.28 -28.03 36.23
N GLU A 101 -6.28 -28.34 35.40
CA GLU A 101 -7.65 -28.57 35.87
C GLU A 101 -8.09 -29.97 35.44
N ASP A 102 -8.43 -30.77 36.44
CA ASP A 102 -8.77 -32.18 36.35
C ASP A 102 -10.15 -32.36 35.67
N PRO A 103 -10.24 -32.93 34.45
CA PRO A 103 -11.50 -33.09 33.72
C PRO A 103 -12.54 -33.94 34.46
N ILE A 104 -12.09 -34.74 35.44
CA ILE A 104 -12.94 -35.65 36.21
C ILE A 104 -13.82 -34.89 37.21
N ALA A 105 -13.37 -33.73 37.72
CA ALA A 105 -14.13 -32.94 38.68
C ALA A 105 -15.33 -32.23 38.04
N GLN A 106 -15.22 -31.82 36.77
CA GLN A 106 -16.26 -31.08 36.06
C GLN A 106 -17.42 -31.98 35.61
N ASP A 107 -17.12 -33.22 35.20
CA ASP A 107 -18.13 -34.22 34.87
C ASP A 107 -18.87 -34.73 36.12
N MET A 108 -18.20 -34.83 37.26
CA MET A 108 -18.86 -35.15 38.53
C MET A 108 -19.82 -34.04 38.98
N TYR A 109 -19.46 -32.77 38.82
CA TYR A 109 -20.30 -31.64 39.21
C TYR A 109 -21.55 -31.51 38.31
N MET A 110 -21.40 -31.69 36.99
CA MET A 110 -22.53 -31.68 36.05
C MET A 110 -23.43 -32.92 36.19
N GLY A 111 -22.87 -34.06 36.61
CA GLY A 111 -23.62 -35.27 36.95
C GLY A 111 -24.51 -35.09 38.19
N GLN A 112 -24.04 -34.38 39.21
CA GLN A 112 -24.81 -34.12 40.43
C GLN A 112 -25.96 -33.14 40.22
N LEU A 113 -25.78 -32.11 39.38
CA LEU A 113 -26.83 -31.15 39.01
C LEU A 113 -27.99 -31.82 38.24
N LYS A 114 -27.69 -32.72 37.29
CA LYS A 114 -28.71 -33.49 36.57
C LYS A 114 -29.43 -34.51 37.46
N ALA A 115 -28.73 -35.05 38.47
CA ALA A 115 -29.34 -35.95 39.45
C ALA A 115 -30.30 -35.21 40.39
N GLN A 116 -30.02 -33.95 40.75
CA GLN A 116 -30.91 -33.12 41.56
C GLN A 116 -32.20 -32.71 40.83
N GLU A 117 -32.13 -32.34 39.54
CA GLU A 117 -33.33 -32.00 38.75
C GLU A 117 -34.28 -33.19 38.53
N SER A 118 -33.79 -34.43 38.65
CA SER A 118 -34.61 -35.64 38.50
C SER A 118 -35.42 -36.00 39.76
N ARG A 119 -35.08 -35.43 40.93
CA ARG A 119 -35.73 -35.76 42.22
C ARG A 119 -36.94 -34.88 42.59
N GLU A 120 -37.21 -33.80 41.86
CA GLU A 120 -38.32 -32.87 42.18
C GLU A 120 -39.52 -32.95 41.22
N ARG A 121 -39.68 -34.05 40.47
CA ARG A 121 -40.94 -34.26 39.73
C ARG A 121 -41.95 -35.02 40.60
N PRO A 122 -43.10 -34.43 40.96
CA PRO A 122 -44.13 -35.15 41.69
C PRO A 122 -44.66 -36.33 40.85
N PRO A 123 -45.00 -37.46 41.48
CA PRO A 123 -45.53 -38.62 40.78
C PRO A 123 -46.86 -38.25 40.10
N ARG A 124 -46.86 -38.23 38.77
CA ARG A 124 -48.10 -38.13 38.00
C ARG A 124 -48.90 -39.40 38.25
N TYR A 125 -49.90 -39.31 39.12
CA TYR A 125 -51.01 -40.27 39.18
C TYR A 125 -51.65 -40.34 37.79
N ARG A 126 -51.33 -41.40 37.07
CA ARG A 126 -51.89 -41.68 35.75
C ARG A 126 -53.26 -42.32 35.97
N ALA A 127 -54.28 -41.50 36.19
CA ALA A 127 -55.65 -41.95 36.03
C ALA A 127 -55.79 -42.46 34.59
N SER A 128 -56.10 -43.75 34.45
CA SER A 128 -56.29 -44.45 33.19
C SER A 128 -57.56 -43.94 32.51
N SER A 129 -57.46 -42.77 31.86
CA SER A 129 -58.45 -42.31 30.90
C SER A 129 -58.45 -43.27 29.71
N PRO A 130 -59.62 -43.81 29.30
CA PRO A 130 -59.69 -44.74 28.18
C PRO A 130 -59.15 -44.09 26.91
N SER A 131 -58.36 -44.86 26.15
CA SER A 131 -57.75 -44.42 24.89
C SER A 131 -58.80 -43.75 23.98
N PRO A 132 -58.50 -42.59 23.35
CA PRO A 132 -59.41 -41.89 22.44
C PRO A 132 -59.98 -42.79 21.32
N ALA A 133 -59.27 -43.87 20.97
CA ALA A 133 -59.70 -44.87 20.01
C ALA A 133 -60.92 -45.70 20.45
N VAL A 134 -61.17 -45.83 21.76
CA VAL A 134 -62.29 -46.63 22.31
C VAL A 134 -63.58 -45.81 22.37
N ARG A 135 -63.53 -44.50 22.68
CA ARG A 135 -64.70 -43.60 22.66
C ARG A 135 -65.24 -43.31 21.24
N ALA A 136 -64.39 -43.40 20.22
CA ALA A 136 -64.81 -43.13 18.84
C ALA A 136 -65.75 -44.20 18.26
N ARG A 137 -65.77 -45.43 18.81
CA ARG A 137 -66.59 -46.54 18.28
C ARG A 137 -68.06 -46.48 18.71
N SER A 138 -68.40 -45.81 19.81
CA SER A 138 -69.77 -45.67 20.32
C SER A 138 -70.44 -44.32 19.96
N ALA A 139 -69.71 -43.40 19.33
CA ALA A 139 -70.24 -42.10 18.94
C ALA A 139 -71.13 -42.21 17.68
N SER A 140 -72.28 -41.55 17.71
CA SER A 140 -73.21 -41.43 16.60
C SER A 140 -72.55 -40.74 15.37
N PRO A 141 -73.06 -40.95 14.14
CA PRO A 141 -72.50 -40.34 12.94
C PRO A 141 -72.38 -38.80 13.02
N SER A 142 -73.31 -38.14 13.72
CA SER A 142 -73.28 -36.69 13.98
C SER A 142 -72.13 -36.29 14.91
N GLU A 143 -71.89 -37.02 15.99
CA GLU A 143 -70.80 -36.75 16.93
C GLU A 143 -69.41 -36.99 16.30
N ARG A 144 -69.28 -37.99 15.42
CA ARG A 144 -68.03 -38.22 14.67
C ARG A 144 -67.71 -37.08 13.71
N LYS A 145 -68.72 -36.43 13.13
CA LYS A 145 -68.54 -35.25 12.28
C LYS A 145 -68.02 -34.05 13.09
N VAL A 146 -68.64 -33.79 14.24
CA VAL A 146 -68.22 -32.71 15.16
C VAL A 146 -66.79 -32.93 15.68
N MET A 147 -66.43 -34.16 16.07
CA MET A 147 -65.06 -34.45 16.53
C MET A 147 -64.01 -34.30 15.42
N ARG A 148 -64.33 -34.65 14.17
CA ARG A 148 -63.42 -34.44 13.02
C ARG A 148 -63.25 -32.97 12.69
N GLU A 149 -64.30 -32.16 12.80
CA GLU A 149 -64.23 -30.72 12.58
C GLU A 149 -63.43 -30.01 13.69
N ALA A 150 -63.61 -30.43 14.95
CA ALA A 150 -62.81 -29.93 16.08
C ALA A 150 -61.31 -30.26 15.94
N ALA A 151 -60.97 -31.50 15.56
CA ALA A 151 -59.58 -31.90 15.34
C ALA A 151 -58.91 -31.14 14.17
N LYS A 152 -59.66 -30.82 13.11
CA LYS A 152 -59.19 -29.97 12.00
C LYS A 152 -58.95 -28.53 12.45
N ALA A 153 -59.84 -27.99 13.28
CA ALA A 153 -59.68 -26.64 13.85
C ALA A 153 -58.45 -26.54 14.76
N GLU A 154 -58.22 -27.56 15.61
CA GLU A 154 -57.05 -27.63 16.49
C GLU A 154 -55.73 -27.75 15.71
N GLN A 155 -55.69 -28.57 14.66
CA GLN A 155 -54.52 -28.65 13.76
C GLN A 155 -54.26 -27.33 13.01
N LYS A 156 -55.32 -26.63 12.59
CA LYS A 156 -55.19 -25.32 11.94
C LYS A 156 -54.61 -24.28 12.89
N LYS A 157 -55.12 -24.23 14.13
CA LYS A 157 -54.61 -23.35 15.19
C LYS A 157 -53.14 -23.63 15.50
N LYS A 158 -52.75 -24.90 15.66
CA LYS A 158 -51.35 -25.28 15.91
C LYS A 158 -50.41 -24.82 14.79
N LYS A 159 -50.82 -24.95 13.52
CA LYS A 159 -50.03 -24.46 12.37
C LYS A 159 -49.95 -22.93 12.33
N GLU A 160 -50.95 -22.23 12.83
CA GLU A 160 -50.98 -20.77 12.89
C GLU A 160 -50.10 -20.24 14.02
N ASP A 161 -50.17 -20.86 15.20
CA ASP A 161 -49.29 -20.58 16.34
C ASP A 161 -47.81 -20.82 15.99
N GLU A 162 -47.51 -21.90 15.26
CA GLU A 162 -46.14 -22.20 14.77
C GLU A 162 -45.64 -21.14 13.78
N LYS A 163 -46.51 -20.65 12.88
CA LYS A 163 -46.17 -19.55 11.95
C LYS A 163 -45.91 -18.24 12.69
N ILE A 164 -46.69 -17.94 13.73
CA ILE A 164 -46.50 -16.74 14.55
C ILE A 164 -45.18 -16.85 15.32
N ALA A 165 -44.92 -18.00 15.96
CA ALA A 165 -43.68 -18.24 16.68
C ALA A 165 -42.44 -18.08 15.78
N LYS A 166 -42.49 -18.61 14.54
CA LYS A 166 -41.43 -18.44 13.55
C LYS A 166 -41.22 -16.96 13.18
N LYS A 167 -42.29 -16.22 12.89
CA LYS A 167 -42.21 -14.78 12.58
C LYS A 167 -41.60 -13.97 13.73
N VAL A 168 -41.96 -14.29 14.97
CA VAL A 168 -41.40 -13.63 16.16
C VAL A 168 -39.91 -13.95 16.32
N ALA A 169 -39.50 -15.19 16.06
CA ALA A 169 -38.09 -15.59 16.09
C ALA A 169 -37.27 -14.86 15.01
N ASP A 170 -37.79 -14.81 13.77
CA ASP A 170 -37.14 -14.12 12.64
C ASP A 170 -37.00 -12.61 12.91
N ALA A 171 -38.02 -11.97 13.50
CA ALA A 171 -37.99 -10.56 13.87
C ALA A 171 -36.93 -10.28 14.96
N LYS A 172 -36.87 -11.11 16.00
CA LYS A 172 -35.83 -11.00 17.05
C LYS A 172 -34.43 -11.20 16.49
N GLN A 173 -34.26 -12.12 15.55
CA GLN A 173 -32.98 -12.34 14.89
C GLN A 173 -32.57 -11.12 14.04
N ALA A 174 -33.50 -10.53 13.29
CA ALA A 174 -33.23 -9.33 12.49
C ALA A 174 -32.84 -8.13 13.36
N GLU A 175 -33.48 -7.96 14.52
CA GLU A 175 -33.15 -6.90 15.48
C GLU A 175 -31.74 -7.09 16.07
N ARG A 176 -31.37 -8.33 16.44
CA ARG A 176 -30.01 -8.66 16.90
C ARG A 176 -28.96 -8.34 15.83
N ILE A 177 -29.20 -8.74 14.58
CA ILE A 177 -28.27 -8.45 13.47
C ILE A 177 -28.08 -6.94 13.30
N LYS A 178 -29.14 -6.14 13.45
CA LYS A 178 -29.06 -4.68 13.35
C LYS A 178 -28.17 -4.06 14.42
N VAL A 179 -28.24 -4.55 15.66
CA VAL A 179 -27.38 -4.12 16.77
C VAL A 179 -25.91 -4.49 16.50
N VAL A 180 -25.68 -5.71 16.02
CA VAL A 180 -24.33 -6.19 15.69
C VAL A 180 -23.69 -5.38 14.58
N ILE A 181 -24.42 -5.03 13.51
CA ILE A 181 -23.90 -4.22 12.41
C ILE A 181 -23.62 -2.78 12.87
N SER A 182 -24.45 -2.20 13.73
CA SER A 182 -24.25 -0.82 14.18
C SER A 182 -23.01 -0.67 15.07
N GLN A 183 -22.71 -1.70 15.87
CA GLN A 183 -21.57 -1.80 16.77
C GLN A 183 -20.32 -2.43 16.14
N TYR A 184 -20.40 -2.86 14.88
CA TYR A 184 -19.27 -3.46 14.18
C TYR A 184 -18.09 -2.50 14.08
N ASP A 185 -16.93 -2.97 14.54
CA ASP A 185 -15.63 -2.28 14.44
C ASP A 185 -14.71 -3.06 13.48
N PRO A 186 -14.36 -2.48 12.31
CA PRO A 186 -13.47 -3.11 11.34
C PRO A 186 -12.10 -3.52 11.92
N LEU A 187 -11.61 -2.84 12.96
CA LEU A 187 -10.29 -3.08 13.54
C LEU A 187 -10.22 -4.38 14.35
N LYS A 188 -11.35 -4.88 14.85
CA LYS A 188 -11.39 -6.06 15.73
C LYS A 188 -11.35 -7.41 14.98
N LYS A 189 -11.10 -7.41 13.67
CA LYS A 189 -10.97 -8.61 12.80
C LYS A 189 -12.04 -9.69 13.09
N GLN A 190 -13.31 -9.27 13.10
CA GLN A 190 -14.45 -10.10 13.50
C GLN A 190 -15.04 -10.96 12.35
N ILE A 191 -14.61 -10.77 11.11
CA ILE A 191 -15.18 -11.46 9.95
C ILE A 191 -14.25 -12.59 9.47
N VAL A 192 -14.83 -13.78 9.29
CA VAL A 192 -14.18 -14.97 8.74
C VAL A 192 -14.50 -15.07 7.25
N CYS A 193 -13.45 -15.15 6.44
CA CYS A 193 -13.54 -15.29 4.99
C CYS A 193 -13.38 -16.77 4.57
N GLY A 194 -14.03 -17.18 3.49
CA GLY A 194 -13.88 -18.51 2.90
C GLY A 194 -14.26 -18.52 1.42
N GLU A 195 -14.08 -19.65 0.75
CA GLU A 195 -14.31 -19.75 -0.70
C GLU A 195 -15.78 -20.04 -1.04
N GLU A 196 -16.33 -19.36 -2.05
CA GLU A 196 -17.67 -19.57 -2.60
C GLU A 196 -17.62 -19.47 -4.13
N GLU A 197 -18.38 -20.33 -4.80
CA GLU A 197 -18.50 -20.34 -6.27
C GLU A 197 -19.37 -19.17 -6.73
N ASN A 198 -18.88 -18.35 -7.67
CA ASN A 198 -19.66 -17.25 -8.21
C ASN A 198 -20.79 -17.78 -9.11
N PRO A 199 -22.05 -17.36 -8.88
CA PRO A 199 -23.19 -17.85 -9.66
C PRO A 199 -23.15 -17.53 -11.16
N LYS A 200 -22.29 -16.59 -11.60
CA LYS A 200 -22.22 -16.18 -13.02
C LYS A 200 -21.17 -16.94 -13.83
N ASP A 201 -19.96 -17.07 -13.31
CA ASP A 201 -18.79 -17.62 -14.03
C ASP A 201 -18.36 -19.00 -13.52
N LYS A 202 -18.90 -19.47 -12.39
CA LYS A 202 -18.56 -20.74 -11.72
C LYS A 202 -17.12 -20.82 -11.21
N GLU A 203 -16.45 -19.67 -11.07
CA GLU A 203 -15.11 -19.62 -10.46
C GLU A 203 -15.22 -19.48 -8.94
N MET A 204 -14.24 -20.05 -8.21
CA MET A 204 -14.17 -19.94 -6.75
C MET A 204 -13.53 -18.61 -6.36
N TYR A 205 -14.26 -17.81 -5.59
CA TYR A 205 -13.73 -16.56 -5.02
C TYR A 205 -13.77 -16.60 -3.51
N ARG A 206 -12.86 -15.87 -2.89
CA ARG A 206 -12.87 -15.64 -1.45
C ARG A 206 -13.92 -14.59 -1.10
N VAL A 207 -14.81 -14.93 -0.18
CA VAL A 207 -15.94 -14.11 0.25
C VAL A 207 -16.09 -14.13 1.76
N ALA A 208 -16.68 -13.08 2.32
CA ALA A 208 -17.01 -13.02 3.73
C ALA A 208 -18.15 -13.99 4.03
N LYS A 209 -17.93 -14.96 4.93
CA LYS A 209 -18.93 -15.99 5.28
C LYS A 209 -19.58 -15.74 6.62
N THR A 210 -18.79 -15.34 7.62
CA THR A 210 -19.24 -15.34 9.00
C THR A 210 -18.76 -14.10 9.73
N LEU A 211 -19.65 -13.49 10.52
CA LEU A 211 -19.33 -12.40 11.44
C LEU A 211 -19.37 -12.95 12.87
N ILE A 212 -18.27 -12.80 13.60
CA ILE A 212 -18.12 -13.20 14.99
C ILE A 212 -18.17 -11.94 15.86
N TYR A 213 -19.26 -11.76 16.58
CA TYR A 213 -19.43 -10.66 17.53
C TYR A 213 -18.92 -11.08 18.91
N ASP A 214 -18.20 -10.17 19.60
CA ASP A 214 -17.54 -10.43 20.90
C ASP A 214 -16.61 -11.66 20.90
N LYS A 215 -15.78 -11.77 19.86
CA LYS A 215 -14.81 -12.87 19.71
C LYS A 215 -13.93 -12.99 20.96
N GLY A 216 -13.95 -14.17 21.60
CA GLY A 216 -13.19 -14.46 22.82
C GLY A 216 -13.88 -14.12 24.16
N GLU A 217 -15.09 -13.54 24.13
CA GLU A 217 -15.91 -13.32 25.31
C GLU A 217 -16.89 -14.50 25.53
N PRO A 218 -17.39 -14.72 26.76
CA PRO A 218 -18.34 -15.80 27.06
C PRO A 218 -19.66 -15.70 26.28
N ASN A 219 -19.95 -14.53 25.68
CA ASN A 219 -21.14 -14.27 24.88
C ASN A 219 -20.84 -14.24 23.37
N GLU A 220 -19.77 -14.89 22.90
CA GLU A 220 -19.43 -14.94 21.48
C GLU A 220 -20.63 -15.40 20.62
N MET A 221 -21.04 -14.55 19.67
CA MET A 221 -22.14 -14.84 18.77
C MET A 221 -21.65 -14.93 17.33
N THR A 222 -21.94 -16.05 16.68
CA THR A 222 -21.57 -16.31 15.29
C THR A 222 -22.76 -16.09 14.36
N PHE A 223 -22.59 -15.20 13.38
CA PHE A 223 -23.62 -14.84 12.41
C PHE A 223 -23.20 -15.23 10.99
N ASP A 224 -23.99 -16.07 10.35
CA ASP A 224 -23.81 -16.45 8.94
C ASP A 224 -24.31 -15.34 8.01
N LEU A 225 -23.40 -14.77 7.23
CA LEU A 225 -23.68 -13.65 6.32
C LEU A 225 -24.60 -14.05 5.15
N SER A 226 -24.74 -15.35 4.84
CA SER A 226 -25.71 -15.81 3.84
C SER A 226 -27.17 -15.63 4.28
N LYS A 227 -27.40 -15.50 5.61
CA LYS A 227 -28.73 -15.28 6.20
C LYS A 227 -29.10 -13.81 6.31
N PHE A 228 -28.19 -12.91 5.94
CA PHE A 228 -28.43 -11.47 6.03
C PHE A 228 -29.26 -11.03 4.83
N SER A 229 -30.14 -10.06 5.05
CA SER A 229 -30.81 -9.35 3.97
C SER A 229 -29.81 -8.52 3.15
N SER A 230 -30.18 -8.20 1.91
CA SER A 230 -29.36 -7.34 1.04
C SER A 230 -29.05 -5.98 1.67
N VAL A 231 -29.99 -5.41 2.43
CA VAL A 231 -29.81 -4.13 3.14
C VAL A 231 -28.76 -4.27 4.23
N GLN A 232 -28.83 -5.32 5.04
CA GLN A 232 -27.87 -5.58 6.12
C GLN A 232 -26.45 -5.81 5.59
N ILE A 233 -26.29 -6.58 4.51
CA ILE A 233 -24.97 -6.78 3.87
C ILE A 233 -24.41 -5.47 3.32
N ARG A 234 -25.23 -4.63 2.68
CA ARG A 234 -24.78 -3.34 2.15
C ARG A 234 -24.38 -2.37 3.27
N GLU A 235 -25.13 -2.34 4.37
CA GLU A 235 -24.78 -1.54 5.55
C GLU A 235 -23.45 -2.01 6.15
N LEU A 236 -23.24 -3.32 6.29
CA LEU A 236 -21.97 -3.90 6.72
C LEU A 236 -20.82 -3.57 5.74
N THR A 237 -21.09 -3.56 4.44
CA THR A 237 -20.13 -3.21 3.39
C THR A 237 -19.66 -1.76 3.52
N LEU A 238 -20.59 -0.83 3.79
CA LEU A 238 -20.28 0.58 4.05
C LEU A 238 -19.47 0.76 5.35
N LYS A 239 -19.79 0.00 6.40
CA LYS A 239 -19.02 -0.03 7.65
C LYS A 239 -17.58 -0.54 7.43
N CYS A 240 -17.38 -1.45 6.48
CA CYS A 240 -16.05 -1.90 6.03
C CYS A 240 -15.36 -0.91 5.07
N GLN A 241 -15.88 0.32 4.94
CA GLN A 241 -15.34 1.40 4.10
C GLN A 241 -15.23 1.07 2.59
N VAL A 242 -16.01 0.11 2.10
CA VAL A 242 -16.03 -0.24 0.68
C VAL A 242 -16.84 0.81 -0.10
N LYS A 243 -16.16 1.52 -1.02
CA LYS A 243 -16.80 2.53 -1.88
C LYS A 243 -17.84 1.88 -2.80
N GLY A 244 -19.03 2.48 -2.90
CA GLY A 244 -20.11 1.98 -3.75
C GLY A 244 -20.87 0.77 -3.20
N GLY A 245 -20.63 0.37 -1.95
CA GLY A 245 -21.28 -0.80 -1.33
C GLY A 245 -22.82 -0.79 -1.38
N GLY A 246 -23.46 0.39 -1.41
CA GLY A 246 -24.92 0.52 -1.40
C GLY A 246 -25.65 -0.03 -2.62
N SER A 247 -24.98 -0.21 -3.76
CA SER A 247 -25.59 -0.73 -5.00
C SER A 247 -25.17 -2.16 -5.35
N MET A 248 -24.27 -2.77 -4.58
CA MET A 248 -23.72 -4.10 -4.88
C MET A 248 -24.76 -5.23 -4.70
N THR A 249 -24.55 -6.33 -5.42
CA THR A 249 -25.25 -7.59 -5.13
C THR A 249 -24.75 -8.18 -3.81
N MET A 250 -25.50 -9.10 -3.18
CA MET A 250 -25.05 -9.72 -1.93
C MET A 250 -23.74 -10.51 -2.09
N TYR A 251 -23.52 -11.09 -3.26
CA TYR A 251 -22.29 -11.81 -3.57
C TYR A 251 -21.11 -10.84 -3.70
N ASP A 252 -21.24 -9.80 -4.54
CA ASP A 252 -20.19 -8.80 -4.77
C ASP A 252 -19.84 -8.05 -3.47
N ALA A 253 -20.85 -7.75 -2.65
CA ALA A 253 -20.66 -7.10 -1.36
C ALA A 253 -19.85 -7.99 -0.39
N ARG A 254 -20.17 -9.29 -0.28
CA ARG A 254 -19.39 -10.23 0.56
C ARG A 254 -17.98 -10.44 0.02
N LYS A 255 -17.79 -10.45 -1.30
CA LYS A 255 -16.48 -10.51 -1.96
C LYS A 255 -15.64 -9.27 -1.64
N GLU A 256 -16.20 -8.06 -1.75
CA GLU A 256 -15.49 -6.82 -1.44
C GLU A 256 -15.22 -6.64 0.07
N ILE A 257 -16.11 -7.12 0.95
CA ILE A 257 -15.84 -7.18 2.39
C ILE A 257 -14.62 -8.06 2.66
N ALA A 258 -14.57 -9.28 2.09
CA ALA A 258 -13.42 -10.17 2.24
C ALA A 258 -12.13 -9.52 1.71
N ARG A 259 -12.19 -8.91 0.53
CA ARG A 259 -11.06 -8.18 -0.05
C ARG A 259 -10.58 -7.04 0.87
N SER A 260 -11.50 -6.26 1.45
CA SER A 260 -11.17 -5.16 2.37
C SER A 260 -10.45 -5.68 3.62
N ILE A 261 -10.94 -6.77 4.22
CA ILE A 261 -10.32 -7.40 5.39
C ILE A 261 -8.95 -7.96 5.05
N GLU A 262 -8.82 -8.67 3.92
CA GLU A 262 -7.58 -9.31 3.49
C GLU A 262 -6.50 -8.28 3.16
N MET A 263 -6.86 -7.22 2.43
CA MET A 263 -5.95 -6.11 2.20
C MET A 263 -5.57 -5.45 3.53
N GLY A 264 -6.54 -5.23 4.43
CA GLY A 264 -6.27 -4.71 5.78
C GLY A 264 -5.33 -5.60 6.59
N THR A 265 -5.40 -6.93 6.46
CA THR A 265 -4.43 -7.85 7.09
C THR A 265 -3.07 -7.81 6.41
N MET A 266 -2.99 -7.73 5.08
CA MET A 266 -1.70 -7.61 4.38
C MET A 266 -0.98 -6.31 4.71
N TYR A 267 -1.71 -5.20 4.89
CA TYR A 267 -1.12 -3.93 5.33
C TYR A 267 -0.76 -3.91 6.83
N ASN A 268 -1.39 -4.74 7.66
CA ASN A 268 -1.07 -4.84 9.10
C ASN A 268 0.03 -5.87 9.42
N ASP A 269 0.18 -6.92 8.61
CA ASP A 269 1.22 -7.96 8.79
C ASP A 269 2.58 -7.54 8.21
N THR A 270 2.64 -6.45 7.44
CA THR A 270 3.89 -5.74 7.24
C THR A 270 4.19 -4.91 8.48
N THR A 271 5.02 -5.45 9.37
CA THR A 271 5.69 -4.73 10.47
C THR A 271 6.61 -3.60 9.99
N VAL A 272 6.72 -3.36 8.68
CA VAL A 272 7.09 -2.05 8.17
C VAL A 272 5.89 -1.15 8.42
N SER A 273 6.00 -0.29 9.41
CA SER A 273 5.09 0.83 9.64
C SER A 273 4.92 1.66 8.37
N ASN A 274 4.03 1.22 7.48
CA ASN A 274 3.30 2.10 6.59
C ASN A 274 2.35 2.87 7.52
N LEU A 275 2.88 3.88 8.21
CA LEU A 275 2.10 5.10 8.40
C LEU A 275 1.44 5.33 7.05
N ALA A 276 0.11 5.23 6.99
CA ALA A 276 -0.60 5.66 5.80
C ALA A 276 -0.16 7.10 5.57
N LEU A 277 0.81 7.31 4.68
CA LEU A 277 1.34 8.65 4.44
C LEU A 277 0.15 9.49 4.00
N ASP A 278 0.15 10.73 4.50
CA ASP A 278 -0.81 11.77 4.16
C ASP A 278 -1.20 11.66 2.66
N PRO A 279 -2.49 11.65 2.29
CA PRO A 279 -2.91 11.68 0.90
C PRO A 279 -2.17 12.71 0.04
N LEU A 280 -1.70 13.80 0.64
CA LEU A 280 -0.81 14.77 0.02
C LEU A 280 0.58 14.19 -0.30
N ALA A 281 1.24 13.54 0.65
CA ALA A 281 2.53 12.89 0.46
C ALA A 281 2.48 11.81 -0.64
N LYS A 282 1.44 10.97 -0.65
CA LYS A 282 1.22 10.00 -1.75
C LYS A 282 1.06 10.69 -3.10
N ARG A 283 0.37 11.83 -3.14
CA ARG A 283 0.21 12.63 -4.36
C ARG A 283 1.55 13.19 -4.83
N ILE A 284 2.38 13.68 -3.90
CA ILE A 284 3.72 14.20 -4.19
C ILE A 284 4.60 13.08 -4.75
N ASN A 285 4.71 11.94 -4.05
CA ASN A 285 5.47 10.79 -4.50
C ASN A 285 5.03 10.30 -5.89
N THR A 286 3.71 10.26 -6.14
CA THR A 286 3.17 9.86 -7.46
C THR A 286 3.62 10.81 -8.57
N LEU A 287 3.57 12.13 -8.34
CA LEU A 287 3.97 13.13 -9.32
C LEU A 287 5.49 13.12 -9.56
N VAL A 288 6.27 12.99 -8.50
CA VAL A 288 7.74 12.90 -8.55
C VAL A 288 8.17 11.64 -9.29
N LYS A 289 7.52 10.49 -9.05
CA LYS A 289 7.82 9.24 -9.78
C LYS A 289 7.51 9.35 -11.29
N VAL A 290 6.39 9.97 -11.66
CA VAL A 290 6.08 10.23 -13.09
C VAL A 290 7.16 11.09 -13.73
N LEU A 291 7.66 12.11 -13.04
CA LEU A 291 8.77 12.94 -13.52
C LEU A 291 10.06 12.11 -13.66
N ASN A 292 10.43 11.34 -12.66
CA ASN A 292 11.61 10.47 -12.72
C ASN A 292 11.58 9.54 -13.93
N ILE A 293 10.44 8.87 -14.17
CA ILE A 293 10.31 7.95 -15.30
C ILE A 293 10.42 8.72 -16.63
N CYS A 294 9.70 9.83 -16.80
CA CYS A 294 9.73 10.61 -18.04
C CYS A 294 11.11 11.21 -18.36
N PHE A 295 11.87 11.60 -17.33
CA PHE A 295 13.20 12.19 -17.46
C PHE A 295 14.34 11.17 -17.36
N HIS A 296 14.03 9.89 -17.14
CA HIS A 296 15.03 8.84 -17.08
C HIS A 296 15.78 8.71 -18.43
N PRO A 297 17.12 8.53 -18.45
CA PRO A 297 17.90 8.53 -19.68
C PRO A 297 17.42 7.56 -20.78
N THR A 298 16.81 6.44 -20.40
CA THR A 298 16.29 5.44 -21.36
C THR A 298 14.94 5.84 -21.97
N ILE A 299 14.13 6.64 -21.28
CA ILE A 299 12.77 7.04 -21.68
C ILE A 299 12.77 8.45 -22.26
N TYR A 300 13.68 9.30 -21.79
CA TYR A 300 13.83 10.69 -22.15
C TYR A 300 13.86 10.94 -23.68
N PRO A 301 14.61 10.17 -24.51
CA PRO A 301 14.59 10.38 -25.96
C PRO A 301 13.20 10.20 -26.58
N HIS A 302 12.42 9.23 -26.09
CA HIS A 302 11.04 9.03 -26.52
C HIS A 302 10.13 10.14 -26.01
N PHE A 303 10.35 10.64 -24.80
CA PHE A 303 9.59 11.75 -24.27
C PHE A 303 9.83 13.03 -25.08
N VAL A 304 11.08 13.30 -25.48
CA VAL A 304 11.44 14.43 -26.35
C VAL A 304 10.83 14.30 -27.74
N SER A 305 10.83 13.10 -28.34
CA SER A 305 10.29 12.90 -29.69
C SER A 305 8.78 13.11 -29.76
N LEU A 306 8.04 12.79 -28.69
CA LEU A 306 6.59 13.00 -28.60
C LEU A 306 6.19 14.47 -28.46
N ASN A 307 7.06 15.29 -27.88
CA ASN A 307 6.84 16.72 -27.72
C ASN A 307 7.20 17.49 -28.99
N ASP A 308 7.93 16.90 -29.93
CA ASP A 308 8.24 17.54 -31.21
C ASP A 308 6.97 17.74 -32.05
N SER A 309 6.59 18.99 -32.29
CA SER A 309 5.34 19.36 -32.98
C SER A 309 5.24 18.81 -34.41
N ASN A 310 6.38 18.59 -35.07
CA ASN A 310 6.41 18.05 -36.43
C ASN A 310 6.14 16.54 -36.40
N ASN A 311 6.86 15.79 -35.57
CA ASN A 311 6.68 14.34 -35.45
C ASN A 311 5.30 13.97 -34.88
N ARG A 312 4.74 14.81 -34.00
CA ARG A 312 3.44 14.56 -33.39
C ARG A 312 2.30 14.47 -34.39
N LYS A 313 2.30 15.30 -35.45
CA LYS A 313 1.26 15.23 -36.49
C LYS A 313 1.32 13.92 -37.25
N ASP A 314 2.52 13.38 -37.46
CA ASP A 314 2.71 12.10 -38.14
C ASP A 314 2.27 10.94 -37.25
N PHE A 315 2.58 10.98 -35.95
CA PHE A 315 2.14 9.98 -34.97
C PHE A 315 0.62 9.96 -34.70
N GLU A 316 -0.05 11.12 -34.81
CA GLU A 316 -1.51 11.19 -34.67
C GLU A 316 -2.24 10.78 -35.97
N ARG A 317 -1.57 10.82 -37.13
CA ARG A 317 -2.18 10.58 -38.44
C ARG A 317 -1.99 9.17 -38.98
N GLU A 318 -0.98 8.41 -38.52
CA GLU A 318 -0.71 7.07 -39.06
C GLU A 318 -1.86 6.10 -38.72
N PRO A 319 -2.72 5.72 -39.69
CA PRO A 319 -3.73 4.71 -39.47
C PRO A 319 -3.02 3.36 -39.44
N LEU A 320 -3.55 2.44 -38.62
CA LEU A 320 -3.11 1.05 -38.46
C LEU A 320 -2.36 0.53 -39.70
N SER A 321 -1.03 0.39 -39.60
CA SER A 321 -0.28 -0.34 -40.61
C SER A 321 -0.79 -1.80 -40.62
N GLN A 322 -0.86 -2.38 -41.81
CA GLN A 322 -1.44 -3.70 -42.09
C GLN A 322 -0.72 -4.89 -41.41
N GLN A 323 0.25 -4.64 -40.51
CA GLN A 323 1.07 -5.67 -39.84
C GLN A 323 0.63 -6.01 -38.41
N GLY A 324 -0.53 -5.55 -37.95
CA GLY A 324 -1.16 -6.08 -36.72
C GLY A 324 -0.52 -5.67 -35.39
N VAL A 325 0.65 -5.03 -35.39
CA VAL A 325 1.19 -4.34 -34.20
C VAL A 325 0.62 -2.93 -34.19
N THR A 326 -0.56 -2.82 -33.60
CA THR A 326 -1.37 -1.61 -33.53
C THR A 326 -0.93 -0.74 -32.36
N GLY A 327 -0.17 0.30 -32.64
CA GLY A 327 0.32 1.19 -31.60
C GLY A 327 0.32 2.63 -32.07
N ASN A 328 -0.53 3.46 -31.49
CA ASN A 328 -0.33 4.91 -31.57
C ASN A 328 0.89 5.20 -30.68
N PRO A 329 2.04 5.66 -31.20
CA PRO A 329 3.27 5.76 -30.41
C PRO A 329 3.12 6.67 -29.19
N PHE A 330 2.21 7.64 -29.26
CA PHE A 330 1.83 8.48 -28.13
C PHE A 330 1.11 7.68 -27.04
N LYS A 331 0.14 6.84 -27.41
CA LYS A 331 -0.58 5.98 -26.47
C LYS A 331 0.35 4.93 -25.86
N ASP A 332 1.26 4.38 -26.66
CA ASP A 332 2.21 3.34 -26.25
C ASP A 332 3.23 3.88 -25.27
N PHE A 333 3.71 5.11 -25.49
CA PHE A 333 4.56 5.78 -24.52
C PHE A 333 3.87 5.93 -23.17
N TRP A 334 2.65 6.49 -23.11
CA TRP A 334 1.97 6.62 -21.83
C TRP A 334 1.57 5.28 -21.21
N LEU A 335 1.39 4.24 -22.03
CA LEU A 335 1.24 2.88 -21.54
C LEU A 335 2.53 2.41 -20.87
N LEU A 336 3.70 2.59 -21.51
CA LEU A 336 5.01 2.30 -20.95
C LEU A 336 5.23 3.02 -19.60
N ILE A 337 4.97 4.33 -19.52
CA ILE A 337 5.09 5.06 -18.26
C ILE A 337 4.14 4.49 -17.20
N SER A 338 2.91 4.11 -17.58
CA SER A 338 1.97 3.50 -16.65
C SER A 338 2.39 2.12 -16.17
N VAL A 339 3.10 1.34 -16.99
CA VAL A 339 3.70 0.07 -16.56
C VAL A 339 4.75 0.35 -15.49
N HIS A 340 5.73 1.20 -15.77
CA HIS A 340 6.78 1.56 -14.79
C HIS A 340 6.25 2.21 -13.51
N MET A 341 5.15 2.97 -13.59
CA MET A 341 4.49 3.53 -12.41
C MET A 341 3.88 2.44 -11.51
N ASN A 342 3.38 1.35 -12.09
CA ASN A 342 2.70 0.30 -11.33
C ASN A 342 3.59 -0.92 -11.03
N GLU A 343 4.80 -0.99 -11.61
CA GLU A 343 5.78 -2.02 -11.31
C GLU A 343 6.16 -1.98 -9.82
N THR A 344 6.05 -3.14 -9.18
CA THR A 344 6.52 -3.36 -7.81
C THR A 344 7.99 -3.75 -7.84
N ASN A 345 8.77 -3.27 -6.87
CA ASN A 345 10.20 -3.59 -6.70
C ASN A 345 10.51 -5.10 -6.55
N GLU A 346 9.50 -5.94 -6.43
CA GLU A 346 9.64 -7.41 -6.35
C GLU A 346 9.88 -8.06 -7.72
N THR A 347 9.45 -7.45 -8.83
CA THR A 347 9.44 -8.12 -10.15
C THR A 347 10.64 -7.81 -11.03
N VAL A 348 11.41 -6.75 -10.77
CA VAL A 348 12.62 -6.42 -11.54
C VAL A 348 13.62 -5.78 -10.58
N GLY A 349 14.87 -6.26 -10.57
CA GLY A 349 15.95 -5.82 -9.67
C GLY A 349 16.46 -4.39 -9.91
N GLU A 350 15.63 -3.50 -10.42
CA GLU A 350 16.01 -2.16 -10.86
C GLU A 350 15.27 -1.10 -10.05
N LYS A 351 15.92 -0.63 -8.97
CA LYS A 351 15.53 0.57 -8.19
C LYS A 351 15.69 1.88 -9.00
N GLN A 352 15.57 1.83 -10.32
CA GLN A 352 15.97 2.91 -11.23
C GLN A 352 15.13 4.18 -11.07
N PHE A 353 13.91 4.08 -10.53
CA PHE A 353 12.98 5.21 -10.38
C PHE A 353 12.71 5.62 -8.93
N ASP A 354 13.37 4.97 -7.97
CA ASP A 354 13.08 5.14 -6.54
C ASP A 354 13.78 6.36 -5.92
N ASP A 355 14.82 6.86 -6.59
CA ASP A 355 15.59 8.02 -6.18
C ASP A 355 15.14 9.27 -6.96
N VAL A 356 15.00 10.40 -6.28
CA VAL A 356 14.74 11.68 -6.96
C VAL A 356 15.98 12.10 -7.74
N LEU A 357 15.82 12.37 -9.04
CA LEU A 357 16.90 12.80 -9.91
C LEU A 357 17.39 14.20 -9.48
N GLY A 358 18.70 14.42 -9.51
CA GLY A 358 19.27 15.74 -9.20
C GLY A 358 19.18 16.14 -7.72
N LEU A 359 19.00 15.16 -6.82
CA LEU A 359 18.99 15.37 -5.36
C LEU A 359 20.38 15.10 -4.76
N GLN A 360 21.46 15.43 -5.47
CA GLN A 360 22.81 15.42 -4.90
C GLN A 360 23.08 16.74 -4.16
N GLU A 361 23.90 16.69 -3.11
CA GLU A 361 24.30 17.89 -2.37
C GLU A 361 24.96 18.92 -3.29
N GLY A 362 24.42 20.14 -3.29
CA GLY A 362 24.87 21.27 -4.12
C GLY A 362 24.01 21.54 -5.35
N GLU A 363 23.03 20.67 -5.67
CA GLU A 363 22.24 20.81 -6.90
C GLU A 363 20.97 21.67 -6.72
N ASP A 364 20.24 21.50 -5.60
CA ASP A 364 19.04 22.28 -5.32
C ASP A 364 18.65 22.32 -3.83
N GLU A 365 18.56 23.53 -3.25
CA GLU A 365 18.27 23.74 -1.83
C GLU A 365 16.84 23.35 -1.45
N HIS A 366 15.85 23.61 -2.30
CA HIS A 366 14.44 23.37 -1.99
C HIS A 366 14.10 21.88 -2.01
N LEU A 367 14.63 21.14 -2.98
CA LEU A 367 14.47 19.68 -3.05
C LEU A 367 15.17 18.99 -1.87
N LEU A 368 16.37 19.46 -1.51
CA LEU A 368 17.12 18.92 -0.37
C LEU A 368 16.41 19.20 0.95
N ALA A 369 15.96 20.44 1.17
CA ALA A 369 15.21 20.82 2.37
C ALA A 369 13.92 19.99 2.51
N TYR A 370 13.16 19.83 1.43
CA TYR A 370 11.94 19.00 1.45
C TYR A 370 12.27 17.52 1.73
N SER A 371 13.31 16.98 1.10
CA SER A 371 13.76 15.60 1.32
C SER A 371 14.19 15.36 2.77
N ALA A 372 14.88 16.32 3.38
CA ALA A 372 15.31 16.23 4.77
C ALA A 372 14.14 16.33 5.76
N GLU A 373 13.14 17.18 5.48
CA GLU A 373 12.00 17.41 6.38
C GLU A 373 10.94 16.31 6.28
N PHE A 374 10.58 15.90 5.05
CA PHE A 374 9.44 15.00 4.81
C PHE A 374 9.84 13.64 4.23
N GLY A 375 11.00 13.54 3.59
CA GLY A 375 11.41 12.38 2.82
C GLY A 375 10.62 12.18 1.52
N PHE A 376 11.25 11.56 0.53
CA PHE A 376 10.55 11.01 -0.62
C PHE A 376 10.45 9.50 -0.47
N ASN A 377 9.24 8.96 -0.58
CA ASN A 377 9.01 7.52 -0.67
C ASN A 377 8.32 7.21 -1.99
N LEU A 378 9.10 7.08 -3.07
CA LEU A 378 8.57 6.81 -4.41
C LEU A 378 7.99 5.40 -4.59
N ASN A 379 8.01 4.60 -3.53
CA ASN A 379 7.30 3.33 -3.45
C ASN A 379 5.89 3.49 -2.85
N ASP A 380 5.63 4.58 -2.13
CA ASP A 380 4.30 4.92 -1.65
C ASP A 380 3.59 5.94 -2.56
N ILE A 381 2.98 5.40 -3.61
CA ILE A 381 2.27 6.13 -4.67
C ILE A 381 0.82 5.64 -4.77
N TYR A 382 -0.02 6.41 -5.48
CA TYR A 382 -1.31 5.90 -5.92
C TYR A 382 -1.12 4.82 -6.98
N ARG A 383 -1.28 3.55 -6.60
CA ARG A 383 -1.27 2.42 -7.52
C ARG A 383 -2.45 2.48 -8.50
N ASP A 384 -2.39 1.68 -9.56
CA ASP A 384 -3.39 1.59 -10.63
C ASP A 384 -3.48 2.84 -11.53
N GLN A 385 -2.35 3.52 -11.74
CA GLN A 385 -2.31 4.60 -12.74
C GLN A 385 -2.40 3.99 -14.14
N ASN A 386 -3.42 4.36 -14.91
CA ASN A 386 -3.48 4.03 -16.33
C ASN A 386 -2.80 5.10 -17.20
N ASN A 387 -2.53 4.79 -18.46
CA ASN A 387 -1.89 5.70 -19.41
C ASN A 387 -2.53 7.10 -19.47
N LYS A 388 -3.87 7.20 -19.47
CA LYS A 388 -4.60 8.49 -19.48
C LYS A 388 -4.39 9.29 -18.20
N SER A 389 -4.31 8.61 -17.05
CA SER A 389 -4.08 9.25 -15.76
C SER A 389 -2.67 9.81 -15.66
N VAL A 390 -1.64 9.03 -16.05
CA VAL A 390 -0.24 9.47 -16.06
C VAL A 390 -0.03 10.64 -17.02
N GLN A 391 -0.58 10.55 -18.23
CA GLN A 391 -0.57 11.65 -19.20
C GLN A 391 -1.17 12.92 -18.59
N ARG A 392 -2.30 12.81 -17.87
CA ARG A 392 -2.96 13.95 -17.23
C ARG A 392 -2.11 14.55 -16.10
N LEU A 393 -1.44 13.72 -15.29
CA LEU A 393 -0.54 14.18 -14.24
C LEU A 393 0.62 15.00 -14.82
N MET A 394 1.28 14.49 -15.86
CA MET A 394 2.39 15.20 -16.52
C MET A 394 1.92 16.51 -17.19
N SER A 395 0.75 16.47 -17.83
CA SER A 395 0.07 17.64 -18.40
C SER A 395 -0.20 18.74 -17.36
N ASP A 396 -0.76 18.36 -16.20
CA ASP A 396 -1.05 19.28 -15.11
C ASP A 396 0.24 19.87 -14.50
N LEU A 397 1.32 19.09 -14.38
CA LEU A 397 2.65 19.54 -13.94
C LEU A 397 3.22 20.60 -14.88
N MET A 398 3.29 20.31 -16.19
CA MET A 398 3.86 21.23 -17.17
C MET A 398 3.07 22.55 -17.25
N LYS A 399 1.73 22.48 -17.22
CA LYS A 399 0.88 23.68 -17.16
C LYS A 399 1.12 24.51 -15.89
N SER A 400 1.23 23.86 -14.75
CA SER A 400 1.49 24.54 -13.47
C SER A 400 2.86 25.22 -13.47
N LYS A 401 3.87 24.54 -14.03
CA LYS A 401 5.23 25.07 -14.24
C LYS A 401 5.19 26.31 -15.15
N ASP A 402 4.52 26.23 -16.29
CA ASP A 402 4.41 27.35 -17.24
C ASP A 402 3.66 28.54 -16.64
N ASN A 403 2.61 28.30 -15.85
CA ASN A 403 1.92 29.36 -15.10
C ASN A 403 2.87 30.06 -14.11
N CYS A 404 3.68 29.31 -13.37
CA CYS A 404 4.66 29.89 -12.44
C CYS A 404 5.70 30.73 -13.18
N LEU A 405 6.26 30.20 -14.29
CA LEU A 405 7.23 30.92 -15.12
C LEU A 405 6.65 32.19 -15.76
N ALA A 406 5.39 32.15 -16.22
CA ALA A 406 4.71 33.31 -16.77
C ALA A 406 4.54 34.41 -15.72
N GLN A 407 4.19 34.05 -14.50
CA GLN A 407 4.04 35.01 -13.40
C GLN A 407 5.39 35.56 -12.93
N MET A 408 6.44 34.74 -12.94
CA MET A 408 7.81 35.19 -12.70
C MET A 408 8.20 36.29 -13.70
N LYS A 409 7.92 36.09 -14.99
CA LYS A 409 8.16 37.09 -16.06
C LYS A 409 7.32 38.36 -15.89
N ILE A 410 6.05 38.25 -15.52
CA ILE A 410 5.13 39.40 -15.38
C ILE A 410 5.47 40.25 -14.15
N SER A 411 5.83 39.63 -13.03
CA SER A 411 6.00 40.33 -11.76
C SER A 411 7.13 41.36 -11.76
N GLY A 412 8.05 41.30 -12.73
CA GLY A 412 9.08 42.30 -13.00
C GLY A 412 10.18 42.40 -11.95
N HIS A 413 9.90 42.25 -10.65
CA HIS A 413 10.74 42.78 -9.57
C HIS A 413 10.84 41.95 -8.27
N HIS A 414 10.30 40.72 -8.17
CA HIS A 414 10.12 40.12 -6.82
C HIS A 414 10.77 38.78 -6.49
N SER A 415 11.24 37.97 -7.45
CA SER A 415 12.12 36.81 -7.15
C SER A 415 12.59 36.16 -8.45
N ASN A 416 13.88 35.80 -8.54
CA ASN A 416 14.41 34.95 -9.61
C ASN A 416 14.22 33.44 -9.32
N ASP A 417 13.76 33.12 -8.11
CA ASP A 417 13.51 31.76 -7.67
C ASP A 417 12.06 31.37 -7.99
N ILE A 418 11.88 30.32 -8.80
CA ILE A 418 10.56 29.82 -9.17
C ILE A 418 9.78 29.29 -7.95
N TRP A 419 10.47 28.88 -6.88
CA TRP A 419 9.84 28.39 -5.65
C TRP A 419 8.83 29.38 -5.07
N THR A 420 9.16 30.68 -5.08
CA THR A 420 8.27 31.73 -4.56
C THR A 420 6.95 31.81 -5.31
N TYR A 421 6.89 31.30 -6.55
CA TYR A 421 5.68 31.20 -7.35
C TYR A 421 5.00 29.83 -7.18
N CYS A 422 5.77 28.76 -7.00
CA CYS A 422 5.24 27.42 -6.76
C CYS A 422 4.43 27.31 -5.44
N ILE A 423 4.83 28.03 -4.39
CA ILE A 423 4.08 28.05 -3.12
C ILE A 423 2.71 28.74 -3.26
N VAL A 424 2.52 29.58 -4.29
CA VAL A 424 1.26 30.27 -4.55
C VAL A 424 0.29 29.33 -5.27
N LYS A 425 -0.64 28.76 -4.51
CA LYS A 425 -1.65 27.79 -4.95
C LYS A 425 -2.35 28.14 -6.27
N ARG A 426 -2.60 29.43 -6.53
CA ARG A 426 -3.26 29.91 -7.76
C ARG A 426 -2.50 29.52 -9.01
N TRP A 427 -1.17 29.58 -9.00
CA TRP A 427 -0.33 29.30 -10.17
C TRP A 427 -0.14 27.80 -10.38
N CYS A 428 -0.16 27.03 -9.29
CA CYS A 428 -0.14 25.57 -9.31
C CYS A 428 -1.52 24.93 -9.56
N THR A 429 -2.55 25.70 -9.91
CA THR A 429 -3.88 25.17 -10.23
C THR A 429 -4.09 25.18 -11.75
N PRO A 430 -3.84 24.06 -12.46
CA PRO A 430 -3.83 24.05 -13.93
C PRO A 430 -5.24 24.18 -14.54
N ARG A 431 -6.29 23.90 -13.76
CA ARG A 431 -7.70 23.88 -14.21
C ARG A 431 -8.63 24.39 -13.11
N LYS A 432 -9.67 25.15 -13.49
CA LYS A 432 -10.69 25.65 -12.56
C LYS A 432 -11.42 24.48 -11.88
N GLY A 433 -11.56 24.54 -10.55
CA GLY A 433 -12.24 23.51 -9.76
C GLY A 433 -11.42 22.26 -9.46
N MET A 434 -10.17 22.18 -9.94
CA MET A 434 -9.25 21.08 -9.60
C MET A 434 -8.37 21.46 -8.42
N ALA A 435 -7.92 20.44 -7.67
CA ALA A 435 -6.95 20.63 -6.61
C ALA A 435 -5.59 21.02 -7.19
N ALA A 436 -4.97 22.05 -6.61
CA ALA A 436 -3.62 22.50 -6.99
C ALA A 436 -2.62 21.33 -6.98
N VAL A 437 -1.70 21.36 -7.93
CA VAL A 437 -0.53 20.49 -7.95
C VAL A 437 0.38 20.91 -6.78
N PRO A 438 0.93 19.98 -6.00
CA PRO A 438 1.86 20.30 -4.92
C PRO A 438 3.06 21.13 -5.41
N ALA A 439 3.42 22.16 -4.65
CA ALA A 439 4.47 23.11 -5.00
C ALA A 439 5.81 22.42 -5.31
N ILE A 440 6.22 21.47 -4.46
CA ILE A 440 7.47 20.71 -4.63
C ILE A 440 7.53 19.92 -5.94
N ALA A 441 6.40 19.35 -6.39
CA ALA A 441 6.37 18.62 -7.65
C ALA A 441 6.45 19.56 -8.87
N VAL A 442 5.82 20.73 -8.80
CA VAL A 442 5.93 21.77 -9.84
C VAL A 442 7.35 22.32 -9.92
N TYR A 443 7.95 22.59 -8.76
CA TYR A 443 9.32 23.04 -8.64
C TYR A 443 10.29 22.00 -9.22
N TYR A 444 10.14 20.73 -8.82
CA TYR A 444 10.95 19.64 -9.34
C TYR A 444 10.83 19.49 -10.87
N CYS A 445 9.62 19.63 -11.41
CA CYS A 445 9.40 19.65 -12.85
C CYS A 445 10.15 20.80 -13.55
N ALA A 446 10.16 22.00 -12.95
CA ALA A 446 10.90 23.15 -13.47
C ALA A 446 12.41 22.91 -13.45
N TYR A 447 12.91 22.36 -12.34
CA TYR A 447 14.31 21.99 -12.16
C TYR A 447 14.77 20.98 -13.21
N LEU A 448 14.00 19.90 -13.44
CA LEU A 448 14.31 18.92 -14.48
C LEU A 448 14.26 19.53 -15.89
N CYS A 449 13.31 20.42 -16.18
CA CYS A 449 13.27 21.11 -17.48
C CYS A 449 14.51 21.99 -17.69
N LYS A 450 15.01 22.63 -16.63
CA LYS A 450 16.24 23.44 -16.65
C LYS A 450 17.48 22.58 -16.94
N LEU A 451 17.55 21.37 -16.38
CA LEU A 451 18.61 20.39 -16.69
C LEU A 451 18.49 19.84 -18.12
N HIS A 452 17.28 19.85 -18.69
CA HIS A 452 16.98 19.28 -20.00
C HIS A 452 16.29 20.29 -20.94
N PRO A 453 17.01 21.33 -21.43
CA PRO A 453 16.41 22.44 -22.18
C PRO A 453 15.69 22.03 -23.47
N THR A 454 16.02 20.86 -24.04
CA THR A 454 15.34 20.37 -25.25
C THR A 454 13.87 20.04 -25.02
N ILE A 455 13.46 19.69 -23.79
CA ILE A 455 12.04 19.56 -23.45
C ILE A 455 11.42 20.95 -23.33
N GLU A 456 12.09 21.89 -22.67
CA GLU A 456 11.56 23.23 -22.48
C GLU A 456 11.24 23.94 -23.80
N GLY A 457 12.11 23.81 -24.81
CA GLY A 457 11.87 24.37 -26.14
C GLY A 457 10.84 23.62 -26.99
N LYS A 458 10.62 22.32 -26.72
CA LYS A 458 9.73 21.46 -27.51
C LYS A 458 8.38 21.22 -26.87
N PHE A 459 8.16 21.55 -25.60
CA PHE A 459 6.85 21.43 -24.97
C PHE A 459 5.92 22.54 -25.45
N ALA A 460 5.68 22.59 -26.76
CA ALA A 460 4.74 23.48 -27.39
C ALA A 460 3.33 23.02 -27.00
N THR A 461 2.76 23.69 -25.99
CA THR A 461 1.32 23.75 -25.68
C THR A 461 0.55 22.51 -26.12
N PHE A 462 0.90 21.37 -25.53
CA PHE A 462 -0.08 20.32 -25.37
C PHE A 462 -1.26 20.98 -24.62
N LEU A 463 -2.50 20.72 -25.05
CA LEU A 463 -3.74 20.96 -24.28
C LEU A 463 -4.49 22.28 -24.47
N GLU A 464 -4.68 22.73 -25.70
CA GLU A 464 -5.91 23.47 -26.01
C GLU A 464 -6.80 22.65 -26.94
N ALA A 465 -7.92 22.18 -26.39
CA ALA A 465 -8.98 21.51 -27.15
C ALA A 465 -9.58 22.43 -28.23
N SER A 466 -9.37 23.75 -28.11
CA SER A 466 -9.67 24.79 -29.11
C SER A 466 -8.87 24.64 -30.42
N LEU A 467 -7.75 23.93 -30.44
CA LEU A 467 -7.00 23.63 -31.67
C LEU A 467 -7.41 22.30 -32.32
N LYS A 468 -8.35 21.56 -31.72
CA LYS A 468 -9.10 20.50 -32.41
C LYS A 468 -10.29 21.11 -33.14
N SER A 469 -10.05 22.09 -34.01
CA SER A 469 -11.08 22.52 -34.94
C SER A 469 -11.49 21.31 -35.78
N ASP A 470 -12.76 20.93 -35.64
CA ASP A 470 -13.49 20.12 -36.61
C ASP A 470 -13.20 20.64 -38.01
N SER A 471 -12.37 19.91 -38.74
CA SER A 471 -12.15 20.09 -40.17
C SER A 471 -12.73 18.87 -40.89
N THR A 472 -14.01 18.59 -40.64
CA THR A 472 -14.92 18.14 -41.69
C THR A 472 -15.56 19.39 -42.29
N VAL A 473 -14.78 20.15 -43.05
CA VAL A 473 -15.33 21.00 -44.10
C VAL A 473 -15.20 20.16 -45.36
N ASP A 474 -16.31 19.59 -45.80
CA ASP A 474 -16.44 19.02 -47.14
C ASP A 474 -16.09 20.12 -48.15
N MET A 475 -14.89 20.07 -48.71
CA MET A 475 -14.59 20.79 -49.96
C MET A 475 -15.15 20.00 -51.13
N THR A 476 -16.47 19.97 -51.25
CA THR A 476 -17.11 19.89 -52.57
C THR A 476 -17.03 21.27 -53.19
N GLY A 477 -16.00 21.50 -54.01
CA GLY A 477 -15.81 22.78 -54.68
C GLY A 477 -14.68 22.79 -55.70
N SER A 478 -15.01 22.32 -56.91
CA SER A 478 -14.45 22.66 -58.22
C SER A 478 -12.94 22.48 -58.51
N ALA A 479 -12.71 21.68 -59.55
CA ALA A 479 -11.48 21.56 -60.31
C ALA A 479 -11.02 22.89 -60.92
N ASP A 480 -9.70 23.13 -60.94
CA ASP A 480 -8.89 23.26 -62.16
C ASP A 480 -7.54 23.94 -61.85
N ALA A 481 -6.45 23.17 -61.81
CA ALA A 481 -5.09 23.63 -62.12
C ALA A 481 -4.14 22.43 -62.23
N ALA A 482 -3.94 21.94 -63.45
CA ALA A 482 -2.94 20.94 -63.78
C ALA A 482 -1.53 21.57 -63.86
N GLY A 483 -0.67 21.27 -62.88
CA GLY A 483 0.75 21.61 -62.90
C GLY A 483 1.63 20.36 -62.93
N LYS A 484 2.13 19.98 -64.11
CA LYS A 484 3.15 18.93 -64.28
C LYS A 484 4.52 19.45 -63.84
N GLY A 485 5.07 18.94 -62.73
CA GLY A 485 6.46 19.25 -62.33
C GLY A 485 7.04 18.47 -61.14
N GLY A 486 6.36 17.46 -60.60
CA GLY A 486 6.65 16.95 -59.25
C GLY A 486 7.65 15.79 -59.09
N LYS A 487 8.28 15.25 -60.14
CA LYS A 487 9.09 14.02 -60.00
C LYS A 487 10.59 14.22 -59.77
N GLN A 488 11.17 15.35 -60.17
CA GLN A 488 12.62 15.59 -59.97
C GLN A 488 12.91 16.15 -58.55
N ALA A 489 12.07 17.07 -58.06
CA ALA A 489 12.27 17.70 -56.75
C ALA A 489 12.11 16.73 -55.56
N ALA A 490 11.28 15.69 -55.69
CA ALA A 490 11.11 14.69 -54.65
C ALA A 490 12.34 13.78 -54.48
N ALA A 491 13.08 13.52 -55.57
CA ALA A 491 14.29 12.70 -55.53
C ALA A 491 15.47 13.45 -54.89
N ASP A 492 15.64 14.73 -55.21
CA ASP A 492 16.72 15.57 -54.64
C ASP A 492 16.51 15.87 -53.15
N VAL A 493 15.25 16.01 -52.72
CA VAL A 493 14.89 16.16 -51.31
C VAL A 493 15.13 14.85 -50.54
N MET A 494 14.77 13.70 -51.10
CA MET A 494 15.04 12.40 -50.47
C MET A 494 16.55 12.09 -50.38
N ALA A 495 17.34 12.45 -51.38
CA ALA A 495 18.79 12.32 -51.34
C ALA A 495 19.42 13.21 -50.25
N SER A 496 18.95 14.45 -50.12
CA SER A 496 19.40 15.38 -49.07
C SER A 496 19.01 14.91 -47.67
N ILE A 497 17.81 14.35 -47.48
CA ILE A 497 17.38 13.77 -46.20
C ILE A 497 18.22 12.55 -45.84
N THR A 498 18.61 11.73 -46.81
CA THR A 498 19.43 10.54 -46.57
C THR A 498 20.86 10.92 -46.14
N SER A 499 21.44 11.96 -46.77
CA SER A 499 22.74 12.54 -46.37
C SER A 499 22.70 13.17 -44.97
N VAL A 500 21.66 13.95 -44.64
CA VAL A 500 21.55 14.53 -43.29
C VAL A 500 21.33 13.44 -42.22
N SER A 501 20.65 12.35 -42.58
CA SER A 501 20.42 11.21 -41.68
C SER A 501 21.69 10.39 -41.40
N SER A 502 22.58 10.24 -42.39
CA SER A 502 23.89 9.59 -42.15
C SER A 502 24.78 10.45 -41.28
N ASP A 503 24.86 11.75 -41.55
CA ASP A 503 25.72 12.69 -40.83
C ASP A 503 25.25 12.85 -39.37
N LEU A 504 23.92 12.80 -39.15
CA LEU A 504 23.35 12.83 -37.80
C LEU A 504 23.71 11.55 -37.01
N LYS A 505 23.68 10.37 -37.65
CA LYS A 505 24.04 9.10 -37.00
C LYS A 505 25.52 9.06 -36.62
N GLU A 506 26.42 9.53 -37.49
CA GLU A 506 27.84 9.65 -37.16
C GLU A 506 28.08 10.66 -36.02
N SER A 507 27.38 11.79 -36.01
CA SER A 507 27.49 12.77 -34.91
C SER A 507 27.00 12.23 -33.56
N ILE A 508 26.01 11.32 -33.57
CA ILE A 508 25.48 10.70 -32.34
C ILE A 508 26.49 9.68 -31.79
N VAL A 509 27.18 8.93 -32.65
CA VAL A 509 28.23 7.98 -32.22
C VAL A 509 29.43 8.74 -31.65
N GLN A 510 29.90 9.78 -32.34
CA GLN A 510 31.00 10.63 -31.84
C GLN A 510 30.66 11.33 -30.52
N ARG A 511 29.40 11.78 -30.34
CA ARG A 511 28.96 12.38 -29.08
C ARG A 511 28.90 11.37 -27.94
N LYS A 512 28.53 10.11 -28.21
CA LYS A 512 28.52 9.03 -27.20
C LYS A 512 29.93 8.73 -26.69
N GLU A 513 30.91 8.60 -27.58
CA GLU A 513 32.31 8.36 -27.20
C GLU A 513 32.88 9.54 -26.39
N ILE A 514 32.58 10.79 -26.78
CA ILE A 514 32.99 11.98 -26.02
C ILE A 514 32.30 12.06 -24.64
N THR A 515 31.04 11.64 -24.51
CA THR A 515 30.35 11.64 -23.21
C THR A 515 30.81 10.55 -22.26
N GLU A 516 31.25 9.39 -22.77
CA GLU A 516 31.77 8.30 -21.92
C GLU A 516 33.14 8.69 -21.34
N ASP A 517 34.05 9.24 -22.15
CA ASP A 517 35.35 9.75 -21.66
C ASP A 517 35.22 10.97 -20.72
N ALA A 518 34.20 11.81 -20.91
CA ALA A 518 33.91 12.94 -20.02
C ALA A 518 33.25 12.50 -18.70
N ALA A 519 32.49 11.40 -18.70
CA ALA A 519 31.88 10.84 -17.51
C ALA A 519 32.93 10.29 -16.53
N ASP A 520 33.96 9.61 -17.04
CA ASP A 520 35.01 9.03 -16.21
C ASP A 520 35.94 10.09 -15.58
N LYS A 521 36.26 11.17 -16.31
CA LYS A 521 36.98 12.32 -15.74
C LYS A 521 36.17 13.01 -14.62
N ASN A 522 34.87 13.16 -14.80
CA ASN A 522 34.00 13.76 -13.79
C ASN A 522 33.87 12.91 -12.51
N LEU A 523 34.02 11.59 -12.60
CA LEU A 523 33.95 10.70 -11.43
C LEU A 523 35.15 10.89 -10.51
N TRP A 524 36.36 11.02 -11.05
CA TRP A 524 37.57 11.27 -10.27
C TRP A 524 37.56 12.65 -9.60
N ASP A 525 37.16 13.69 -10.34
CA ASP A 525 37.03 15.04 -9.77
C ASP A 525 35.99 15.08 -8.65
N SER A 526 34.85 14.40 -8.85
CA SER A 526 33.84 14.24 -7.81
C SER A 526 34.37 13.50 -6.59
N TYR A 527 35.13 12.41 -6.78
CA TYR A 527 35.74 11.65 -5.70
C TYR A 527 36.73 12.51 -4.89
N LEU A 528 37.57 13.30 -5.56
CA LEU A 528 38.53 14.18 -4.88
C LEU A 528 37.85 15.32 -4.10
N VAL A 529 36.78 15.91 -4.65
CA VAL A 529 36.03 16.99 -3.99
C VAL A 529 35.30 16.46 -2.76
N VAL A 530 34.55 15.36 -2.91
CA VAL A 530 33.81 14.72 -1.81
C VAL A 530 34.78 14.21 -0.75
N GLY A 531 35.90 13.61 -1.15
CA GLY A 531 36.93 13.13 -0.22
C GLY A 531 37.52 14.24 0.64
N LYS A 532 37.80 15.41 0.06
CA LYS A 532 38.28 16.59 0.82
C LYS A 532 37.24 17.10 1.81
N GLN A 533 35.97 17.15 1.41
CA GLN A 533 34.89 17.59 2.29
C GLN A 533 34.66 16.61 3.43
N TYR A 534 34.64 15.32 3.15
CA TYR A 534 34.52 14.26 4.16
C TYR A 534 35.62 14.35 5.21
N LEU A 535 36.89 14.48 4.79
CA LEU A 535 38.02 14.63 5.72
C LEU A 535 37.90 15.88 6.60
N LYS A 536 37.36 16.98 6.06
CA LYS A 536 37.12 18.20 6.83
C LYS A 536 36.04 18.00 7.89
N ILE A 537 34.88 17.45 7.50
CA ILE A 537 33.75 17.18 8.40
C ILE A 537 34.17 16.20 9.50
N ARG A 538 34.98 15.20 9.13
CA ARG A 538 35.50 14.22 10.08
C ARG A 538 36.44 14.85 11.11
N ALA A 539 37.32 15.77 10.69
CA ALA A 539 38.16 16.53 11.62
C ALA A 539 37.32 17.41 12.57
N GLU A 540 36.19 17.98 12.10
CA GLU A 540 35.25 18.72 12.94
C GLU A 540 34.60 17.81 14.00
N ILE A 541 34.19 16.59 13.62
CA ILE A 541 33.65 15.58 14.56
C ILE A 541 34.70 15.16 15.59
N GLU A 542 35.94 14.89 15.16
CA GLU A 542 37.06 14.55 16.06
C GLU A 542 37.40 15.70 17.02
N SER A 543 37.14 16.95 16.63
CA SER A 543 37.27 18.12 17.51
C SER A 543 36.10 18.31 18.49
N GLY A 544 35.08 17.45 18.43
CA GLY A 544 33.95 17.44 19.35
C GLY A 544 32.64 18.03 18.80
N ASP A 545 32.58 18.42 17.53
CA ASP A 545 31.32 18.89 16.91
C ASP A 545 30.46 17.71 16.44
N SER A 546 29.63 17.20 17.34
CA SER A 546 28.71 16.10 17.05
C SER A 546 27.60 16.46 16.06
N SER A 547 27.37 17.75 15.77
CA SER A 547 26.31 18.18 14.86
C SER A 547 26.60 17.81 13.40
N SER A 548 27.88 17.61 13.07
CA SER A 548 28.37 17.23 11.74
C SER A 548 28.30 15.71 11.45
N ALA A 549 27.97 14.87 12.45
CA ALA A 549 27.95 13.41 12.30
C ALA A 549 26.97 12.88 11.23
N PRO A 550 25.73 13.41 11.08
CA PRO A 550 24.83 12.99 10.02
C PRO A 550 25.40 13.27 8.62
N LEU A 551 26.07 14.41 8.46
CA LEU A 551 26.67 14.83 7.19
C LEU A 551 27.86 13.94 6.82
N ALA A 552 28.70 13.57 7.78
CA ALA A 552 29.80 12.61 7.56
C ALA A 552 29.28 11.27 7.04
N ARG A 553 28.19 10.75 7.61
CA ARG A 553 27.59 9.48 7.18
C ARG A 553 27.04 9.52 5.75
N VAL A 554 26.46 10.66 5.34
CA VAL A 554 26.01 10.86 3.94
C VAL A 554 27.22 10.86 3.00
N MET A 555 28.30 11.53 3.39
CA MET A 555 29.55 11.58 2.62
C MET A 555 30.23 10.20 2.51
N GLU A 556 30.21 9.38 3.58
CA GLU A 556 30.74 8.01 3.56
C GLU A 556 30.01 7.13 2.54
N ILE A 557 28.67 7.18 2.51
CA ILE A 557 27.86 6.43 1.54
C ILE A 557 28.20 6.88 0.12
N ARG A 558 28.39 8.19 -0.09
CA ARG A 558 28.76 8.75 -1.40
C ARG A 558 30.16 8.32 -1.83
N LEU A 559 31.14 8.40 -0.94
CA LEU A 559 32.50 7.93 -1.19
C LEU A 559 32.53 6.44 -1.51
N GLY A 560 31.84 5.60 -0.74
CA GLY A 560 31.79 4.16 -1.02
C GLY A 560 31.18 3.83 -2.39
N ARG A 561 30.18 4.60 -2.84
CA ARG A 561 29.62 4.46 -4.21
C ARG A 561 30.63 4.89 -5.28
N LEU A 562 31.36 5.99 -5.06
CA LEU A 562 32.38 6.48 -6.00
C LEU A 562 33.58 5.53 -6.06
N GLU A 563 34.07 5.05 -4.90
CA GLU A 563 35.14 4.05 -4.81
C GLU A 563 34.77 2.78 -5.55
N LYS A 564 33.53 2.30 -5.40
CA LYS A 564 33.04 1.14 -6.15
C LYS A 564 32.99 1.38 -7.66
N LYS A 565 32.57 2.56 -8.11
CA LYS A 565 32.54 2.91 -9.55
C LYS A 565 33.93 3.06 -10.14
N LEU A 566 34.86 3.64 -9.37
CA LEU A 566 36.25 3.85 -9.76
C LEU A 566 37.13 2.61 -9.55
N ASN A 567 36.56 1.50 -9.04
CA ASN A 567 37.28 0.29 -8.65
C ASN A 567 38.47 0.57 -7.70
N ILE A 568 38.29 1.48 -6.75
CA ILE A 568 39.30 1.78 -5.74
C ILE A 568 39.40 0.60 -4.77
N PRO A 569 40.58 0.00 -4.58
CA PRO A 569 40.75 -1.12 -3.66
C PRO A 569 40.48 -0.67 -2.22
N ALA A 570 39.97 -1.58 -1.40
CA ALA A 570 39.58 -1.29 -0.01
C ALA A 570 40.74 -0.70 0.82
N GLU A 571 41.98 -1.10 0.54
CA GLU A 571 43.19 -0.58 1.19
C GLU A 571 43.45 0.92 0.93
N SER A 572 42.91 1.45 -0.18
CA SER A 572 43.01 2.86 -0.57
C SER A 572 41.71 3.63 -0.36
N SER A 573 40.72 3.00 0.25
CA SER A 573 39.43 3.61 0.56
C SER A 573 39.58 4.65 1.67
N LEU A 574 38.94 5.81 1.48
CA LEU A 574 38.88 6.86 2.50
C LEU A 574 37.93 6.49 3.66
N ILE A 575 37.07 5.50 3.47
CA ILE A 575 36.03 5.10 4.44
C ILE A 575 36.29 3.75 5.13
N VAL A 576 37.08 2.84 4.53
CA VAL A 576 37.34 1.50 5.10
C VAL A 576 38.50 1.52 6.11
N GLY A 577 39.41 2.50 6.06
CA GLY A 577 40.56 2.60 6.97
C GLY A 577 40.28 3.27 8.32
N THR A 578 39.01 3.43 8.70
CA THR A 578 38.59 4.36 9.78
C THR A 578 37.88 3.70 10.95
N GLU A 579 37.93 2.37 11.02
CA GLU A 579 37.48 1.63 12.20
C GLU A 579 38.43 1.89 13.38
N TYR A 580 37.89 2.51 14.43
CA TYR A 580 38.48 2.62 15.76
C TYR A 580 37.68 1.76 16.74
#